data_AF-A0AAV2R0G2-F1
#
_entry.id   AF-A0AAV2R0G2-F1
#
_cell.length_a   1.000
_cell.length_b   1.000
_cell.length_c   1.000
_cell.angle_alpha   90.00
_cell.angle_beta   90.00
_cell.angle_gamma   90.00
#
_symmetry.space_group_name_H-M   'P 1'
#
loop_
_entity.id
_entity.type
_entity.pdbx_description
1 polymer ?
#
loop_
_entity_poly.entity_id
_entity_poly.type
_entity_poly.pdbx_seq_one_letter_code
_entity_poly.pdbx_strand_id
1 'polypeptide(L)'
;TPLNRACFEGHLPIVQELMRASANPDTPNNDSETPLYVASVEGHPSIVQELLKADANKDIPNKFGKRPLDVARKNAHKAVVDNLLAAPAVAKPVTDVMTAAVDPIISDVAPSTSAADPIAELNPDSEVDQKDSTEPEEQALLEDGPKS
;
A
#
# COMPACT_ATOMS: atom_id res chain seq x y z
N THR A 1 7.73 14.04 -0.77
CA THR A 1 7.96 14.94 -1.93
C THR A 1 6.62 15.26 -2.59
N PRO A 2 6.49 16.40 -3.31
CA PRO A 2 5.24 16.77 -3.98
C PRO A 2 4.76 15.72 -4.99
N LEU A 3 5.69 15.07 -5.70
CA LEU A 3 5.37 13.98 -6.62
C LEU A 3 4.74 12.76 -5.91
N ASN A 4 5.30 12.35 -4.77
CA ASN A 4 4.71 11.25 -3.97
C ASN A 4 3.30 11.59 -3.49
N ARG A 5 3.04 12.84 -3.07
CA ARG A 5 1.69 13.26 -2.67
C ARG A 5 0.72 13.23 -3.85
N ALA A 6 1.14 13.71 -5.02
CA ALA A 6 0.32 13.63 -6.23
C ALA A 6 0.02 12.18 -6.65
N CYS A 7 0.98 11.28 -6.48
CA CYS A 7 0.79 9.84 -6.74
C CYS A 7 -0.17 9.19 -5.74
N PHE A 8 -0.12 9.60 -4.47
CA PHE A 8 -1.04 9.11 -3.43
C PHE A 8 -2.49 9.53 -3.72
N GLU A 9 -2.69 10.82 -3.98
CA GLU A 9 -4.03 11.39 -4.24
C GLU A 9 -4.62 11.00 -5.62
N GLY A 10 -3.84 10.36 -6.50
CA GLY A 10 -4.32 10.01 -7.84
C GLY A 10 -4.38 11.19 -8.82
N HIS A 11 -3.68 12.30 -8.53
CA HIS A 11 -3.74 13.53 -9.31
C HIS A 11 -2.84 13.48 -10.57
N LEU A 12 -3.29 12.74 -11.59
CA LEU A 12 -2.58 12.58 -12.87
C LEU A 12 -2.09 13.90 -13.50
N PRO A 13 -2.87 14.99 -13.57
CA PRO A 13 -2.42 16.24 -14.19
C PRO A 13 -1.21 16.85 -13.46
N ILE A 14 -1.16 16.73 -12.14
CA ILE A 14 -0.05 17.24 -11.32
C ILE A 14 1.19 16.36 -11.53
N VAL A 15 1.02 15.04 -11.61
CA VAL A 15 2.13 14.12 -11.92
C VAL A 15 2.75 14.46 -13.27
N GLN A 16 1.92 14.68 -14.31
CA GLN A 16 2.40 15.05 -15.64
C GLN A 16 3.17 16.38 -15.64
N GLU A 17 2.66 17.39 -14.92
CA GLU A 17 3.32 18.69 -14.84
C GLU A 17 4.66 18.59 -14.09
N LEU A 18 4.72 17.80 -13.02
CA LEU A 18 5.97 17.54 -12.29
C LEU A 18 6.98 16.77 -13.15
N MET A 19 6.54 15.78 -13.95
CA MET A 19 7.39 15.07 -14.89
C MET A 19 7.93 16.02 -15.98
N ARG A 20 7.11 16.94 -16.49
CA ARG A 20 7.54 17.99 -17.43
C ARG A 20 8.58 18.94 -16.82
N ALA A 21 8.48 19.21 -15.52
CA ALA A 21 9.47 19.95 -14.77
C ALA A 21 10.77 19.16 -14.50
N SER A 22 10.97 18.00 -15.14
CA SER A 22 12.12 17.10 -14.94
C SER A 22 12.26 16.60 -13.50
N ALA A 23 11.14 16.39 -12.80
CA ALA A 23 11.16 15.74 -11.50
C ALA A 23 11.68 14.30 -11.65
N ASN A 24 12.61 13.90 -10.76
CA ASN A 24 13.13 12.54 -10.77
C ASN A 24 12.07 11.54 -10.25
N PRO A 25 11.58 10.60 -11.09
CA PRO A 25 10.53 9.65 -10.72
C PRO A 25 10.98 8.58 -9.73
N ASP A 26 12.29 8.43 -9.49
CA ASP A 26 12.86 7.47 -8.54
C ASP A 26 13.06 8.07 -7.14
N THR A 27 12.70 9.35 -6.93
CA THR A 27 12.96 10.05 -5.65
C THR A 27 12.14 9.43 -4.51
N PRO A 28 12.76 8.72 -3.55
CA PRO A 28 12.02 8.10 -2.47
C PRO A 28 11.48 9.13 -1.47
N ASN A 29 10.41 8.78 -0.77
CA ASN A 29 9.97 9.49 0.43
C ASN A 29 10.78 9.06 1.67
N ASN A 30 10.38 9.55 2.87
CA ASN A 30 11.03 9.21 4.13
C ASN A 30 10.95 7.70 4.47
N ASP A 31 10.00 6.98 3.87
CA ASP A 31 9.81 5.54 4.04
C ASP A 31 10.53 4.71 2.97
N SER A 32 11.42 5.34 2.20
CA SER A 32 12.10 4.76 1.05
C SER A 32 11.14 4.30 -0.06
N GLU A 33 9.93 4.85 -0.11
CA GLU A 33 8.93 4.51 -1.11
C GLU A 33 9.08 5.44 -2.32
N THR A 34 9.21 4.84 -3.50
CA THR A 34 9.22 5.60 -4.76
C THR A 34 7.81 6.04 -5.16
N PRO A 35 7.67 7.10 -5.97
CA PRO A 35 6.41 7.49 -6.59
C PRO A 35 5.67 6.33 -7.25
N LEU A 36 6.42 5.44 -7.91
CA LEU A 36 5.86 4.24 -8.52
C LEU A 36 5.33 3.24 -7.48
N TYR A 37 6.04 3.06 -6.35
CA TYR A 37 5.55 2.26 -5.24
C TYR A 37 4.23 2.83 -4.71
N VAL A 38 4.19 4.13 -4.40
CA VAL A 38 2.98 4.81 -3.88
C VAL A 38 1.81 4.66 -4.83
N ALA A 39 1.99 4.94 -6.12
CA ALA A 39 0.95 4.76 -7.14
C ALA A 39 0.49 3.30 -7.26
N SER A 40 1.38 2.34 -6.98
CA SER A 40 1.07 0.91 -6.98
C SER A 40 0.34 0.44 -5.72
N VAL A 41 0.56 1.08 -4.57
CA VAL A 41 -0.21 0.82 -3.34
C VAL A 41 -1.65 1.26 -3.52
N GLU A 42 -1.83 2.50 -3.97
CA GLU A 42 -3.14 3.12 -4.14
C GLU A 42 -3.90 2.57 -5.36
N GLY A 43 -3.19 1.95 -6.31
CA GLY A 43 -3.82 1.30 -7.45
C GLY A 43 -4.17 2.27 -8.59
N HIS A 44 -3.32 3.27 -8.85
CA HIS A 44 -3.54 4.29 -9.88
C HIS A 44 -2.83 3.92 -11.21
N PRO A 45 -3.45 3.13 -12.11
CA PRO A 45 -2.79 2.62 -13.32
C PRO A 45 -2.32 3.73 -14.27
N SER A 46 -3.09 4.82 -14.39
CA SER A 46 -2.74 5.94 -15.27
C SER A 46 -1.47 6.64 -14.83
N ILE A 47 -1.27 6.79 -13.51
CA ILE A 47 -0.06 7.38 -12.94
C ILE A 47 1.13 6.43 -13.12
N VAL A 48 0.92 5.13 -12.87
CA VAL A 48 1.94 4.10 -13.10
C VAL A 48 2.43 4.13 -14.55
N GLN A 49 1.52 4.25 -15.54
CA GLN A 49 1.92 4.37 -16.93
C GLN A 49 2.75 5.63 -17.21
N GLU A 50 2.35 6.79 -16.69
CA GLU A 50 3.13 8.03 -16.88
C GLU A 50 4.52 7.95 -16.24
N LEU A 51 4.63 7.37 -15.04
CA LEU A 51 5.92 7.16 -14.39
C LEU A 51 6.80 6.18 -15.19
N LEU A 52 6.23 5.10 -15.71
CA LEU A 52 6.96 4.14 -16.55
C LEU A 52 7.42 4.76 -17.89
N LYS A 53 6.63 5.68 -18.48
CA LYS A 53 7.05 6.47 -19.64
C LYS A 53 8.21 7.43 -19.33
N ALA A 54 8.34 7.83 -18.08
CA ALA A 54 9.45 8.66 -17.59
C ALA A 54 10.65 7.83 -17.12
N ASP A 55 10.75 6.56 -17.53
CA ASP A 55 11.82 5.62 -17.16
C ASP A 55 11.95 5.37 -15.63
N ALA A 56 10.83 5.46 -14.89
CA ALA A 56 10.82 5.12 -13.46
C ALA A 56 11.25 3.67 -13.21
N ASN A 57 12.11 3.46 -12.23
CA ASN A 57 12.61 2.15 -11.86
C ASN A 57 11.59 1.39 -11.00
N LYS A 58 11.01 0.36 -11.59
CA LYS A 58 10.01 -0.51 -10.95
C LYS A 58 10.56 -1.60 -10.04
N ASP A 59 11.88 -1.76 -9.97
CA ASP A 59 12.55 -2.76 -9.15
C ASP A 59 13.03 -2.20 -7.80
N ILE A 60 12.88 -0.89 -7.54
CA ILE A 60 13.27 -0.26 -6.28
C ILE A 60 12.34 -0.75 -5.15
N PRO A 61 12.87 -1.45 -4.13
CA PRO A 61 12.08 -1.83 -2.96
C PRO A 61 11.96 -0.66 -1.97
N ASN A 62 10.91 -0.67 -1.15
CA ASN A 62 10.81 0.22 0.00
C ASN A 62 11.67 -0.23 1.18
N LYS A 63 11.61 0.49 2.32
CA LYS A 63 12.38 0.14 3.54
C LYS A 63 12.10 -1.26 4.10
N PHE A 64 10.99 -1.89 3.70
CA PHE A 64 10.61 -3.24 4.10
C PHE A 64 10.96 -4.31 3.06
N GLY A 65 11.72 -3.96 2.01
CA GLY A 65 12.07 -4.89 0.94
C GLY A 65 10.94 -5.21 -0.02
N LYS A 66 9.80 -4.49 0.03
CA LYS A 66 8.66 -4.74 -0.85
C LYS A 66 8.78 -3.93 -2.14
N ARG A 67 8.61 -4.59 -3.29
CA ARG A 67 8.61 -3.94 -4.60
C ARG A 67 7.21 -3.43 -4.97
N PRO A 68 7.10 -2.45 -5.89
CA PRO A 68 5.82 -1.97 -6.43
C PRO A 68 4.94 -3.11 -6.96
N LEU A 69 5.54 -4.11 -7.62
CA LEU A 69 4.81 -5.30 -8.11
C LEU A 69 4.23 -6.15 -6.96
N ASP A 70 4.96 -6.31 -5.86
CA ASP A 70 4.52 -7.14 -4.73
C ASP A 70 3.28 -6.53 -4.06
N VAL A 71 3.29 -5.21 -3.87
CA VAL A 71 2.15 -4.51 -3.26
C VAL A 71 0.96 -4.43 -4.19
N ALA A 72 1.17 -4.20 -5.49
CA ALA A 72 0.09 -4.22 -6.48
C ALA A 72 -0.61 -5.59 -6.53
N ARG A 73 0.14 -6.69 -6.42
CA ARG A 73 -0.43 -8.05 -6.34
C ARG A 73 -1.18 -8.28 -5.03
N LYS A 74 -0.62 -7.86 -3.89
CA LYS A 74 -1.25 -8.01 -2.55
C LYS A 74 -2.56 -7.25 -2.45
N ASN A 75 -2.65 -6.07 -3.07
CA ASN A 75 -3.84 -5.24 -3.08
C ASN A 75 -4.82 -5.60 -4.21
N ALA A 76 -4.54 -6.65 -5.00
CA ALA A 76 -5.34 -7.11 -6.14
C ALA A 76 -5.55 -6.05 -7.24
N HIS A 77 -4.60 -5.13 -7.42
CA HIS A 77 -4.64 -4.06 -8.43
C HIS A 77 -4.23 -4.58 -9.81
N LYS A 78 -5.11 -5.36 -10.44
CA LYS A 78 -4.84 -6.06 -11.71
C LYS A 78 -4.31 -5.13 -12.81
N ALA A 79 -4.91 -3.96 -12.99
CA ALA A 79 -4.49 -3.00 -14.02
C ALA A 79 -3.06 -2.49 -13.79
N VAL A 80 -2.67 -2.25 -12.54
CA VAL A 80 -1.30 -1.86 -12.18
C VAL A 80 -0.33 -3.01 -12.44
N VAL A 81 -0.68 -4.22 -12.04
CA VAL A 81 0.12 -5.42 -12.30
C VAL A 81 0.35 -5.61 -13.80
N ASP A 82 -0.71 -5.51 -14.60
CA ASP A 82 -0.64 -5.62 -16.05
C ASP A 82 0.29 -4.54 -16.64
N ASN A 83 0.21 -3.29 -16.17
CA ASN A 83 1.12 -2.20 -16.59
C ASN A 83 2.58 -2.45 -16.20
N LEU A 84 2.83 -2.91 -14.97
CA LEU A 84 4.19 -3.20 -14.47
C LEU A 84 4.81 -4.41 -15.18
N LEU A 85 4.01 -5.40 -15.58
CA LEU A 85 4.46 -6.56 -16.36
C LEU A 85 4.66 -6.24 -17.84
N ALA A 86 3.79 -5.38 -18.41
CA ALA A 86 3.87 -4.96 -19.80
C ALA A 86 5.07 -4.02 -20.06
N ALA A 87 5.45 -3.21 -19.07
CA ALA A 87 6.67 -2.43 -19.19
C ALA A 87 7.89 -3.37 -19.28
N PRO A 88 8.78 -3.22 -20.26
CA PRO A 88 10.05 -3.94 -20.24
C PRO A 88 10.77 -3.59 -18.93
N ALA A 89 11.35 -4.59 -18.26
CA ALA A 89 12.24 -4.30 -17.14
C ALA A 89 13.37 -3.43 -17.70
N VAL A 90 13.43 -2.15 -17.30
CA VAL A 90 14.64 -1.36 -17.50
C VAL A 90 15.67 -2.04 -16.63
N ALA A 91 16.39 -2.98 -17.23
CA ALA A 91 17.46 -3.73 -16.61
C ALA A 91 18.60 -2.75 -16.31
N LYS A 92 18.44 -1.94 -15.25
CA LYS A 92 19.57 -1.58 -14.41
C LYS A 92 19.75 -2.79 -13.52
N PRO A 93 20.72 -3.67 -13.83
CA PRO A 93 20.86 -4.92 -13.10
C PRO A 93 20.97 -4.58 -11.62
N VAL A 94 20.05 -5.12 -10.83
CA VAL A 94 20.32 -5.37 -9.42
C VAL A 94 21.53 -6.29 -9.44
N THR A 95 22.70 -5.75 -9.14
CA THR A 95 23.89 -6.56 -8.90
C THR A 95 23.51 -7.57 -7.83
N ASP A 96 23.63 -8.85 -8.20
CA ASP A 96 23.56 -10.05 -7.38
C ASP A 96 23.51 -9.83 -5.87
N VAL A 97 22.39 -10.14 -5.21
CA VAL A 97 22.41 -10.64 -3.81
C VAL A 97 21.13 -11.36 -3.34
N MET A 98 20.05 -11.51 -4.14
CA MET A 98 18.82 -12.16 -3.63
C MET A 98 18.18 -13.18 -4.58
N THR A 99 19.00 -13.95 -5.31
CA THR A 99 18.60 -15.21 -5.97
C THR A 99 19.10 -16.41 -5.15
N ALA A 100 18.53 -16.61 -3.96
CA ALA A 100 18.52 -17.87 -3.20
C ALA A 100 17.46 -17.66 -2.09
N ALA A 101 16.39 -18.43 -1.92
CA ALA A 101 16.10 -19.79 -2.33
C ALA A 101 14.62 -19.92 -2.71
N VAL A 102 14.36 -20.56 -3.84
CA VAL A 102 13.13 -21.30 -4.05
C VAL A 102 13.49 -22.77 -3.88
N ASP A 103 13.12 -23.37 -2.76
CA ASP A 103 12.92 -24.81 -2.67
C ASP A 103 11.41 -25.07 -2.67
N PRO A 104 10.82 -25.48 -3.82
CA PRO A 104 9.45 -25.94 -3.85
C PRO A 104 9.41 -27.41 -3.41
N ILE A 105 9.14 -27.67 -2.14
CA ILE A 105 8.90 -29.04 -1.67
C ILE A 105 7.43 -29.39 -1.97
N ILE A 106 7.23 -30.04 -3.12
CA ILE A 106 5.98 -30.73 -3.46
C ILE A 106 6.03 -32.15 -2.87
N SER A 107 4.93 -32.48 -2.17
CA SER A 107 4.31 -33.80 -2.03
C SER A 107 4.81 -34.82 -1.00
N ASP A 108 3.82 -35.36 -0.30
CA ASP A 108 3.71 -36.70 0.31
C ASP A 108 4.17 -36.91 1.76
N VAL A 109 3.24 -36.74 2.72
CA VAL A 109 2.88 -37.79 3.69
C VAL A 109 1.52 -37.48 4.36
N ALA A 110 0.69 -38.51 4.47
CA ALA A 110 -0.73 -38.53 4.80
C ALA A 110 -1.13 -38.04 6.22
N PRO A 111 -2.44 -37.85 6.49
CA PRO A 111 -2.97 -37.46 7.80
C PRO A 111 -3.04 -38.67 8.73
N SER A 112 -2.50 -38.56 9.95
CA SER A 112 -2.77 -39.52 11.03
C SER A 112 -3.45 -38.85 12.20
N THR A 113 -4.71 -39.25 12.36
CA THR A 113 -5.56 -39.20 13.54
C THR A 113 -4.84 -39.55 14.85
N SER A 114 -5.23 -38.95 15.99
CA SER A 114 -5.64 -39.69 17.21
C SER A 114 -5.73 -38.80 18.47
N ALA A 115 -6.98 -38.52 18.89
CA ALA A 115 -7.56 -38.54 20.25
C ALA A 115 -6.93 -37.81 21.46
N ALA A 116 -7.87 -37.31 22.31
CA ALA A 116 -7.78 -36.87 23.72
C ALA A 116 -7.33 -35.40 23.92
N ASP A 117 -8.05 -34.48 24.57
CA ASP A 117 -9.19 -34.54 25.50
C ASP A 117 -9.99 -33.22 25.49
N PRO A 118 -11.30 -33.24 25.86
CA PRO A 118 -12.08 -32.04 26.16
C PRO A 118 -12.15 -31.81 27.69
N ILE A 119 -11.81 -30.61 28.17
CA ILE A 119 -12.28 -30.15 29.48
C ILE A 119 -12.90 -28.77 29.33
N ALA A 120 -14.21 -28.75 29.59
CA ALA A 120 -15.03 -27.58 29.81
C ALA A 120 -14.87 -27.09 31.25
N GLU A 121 -14.79 -25.77 31.44
CA GLU A 121 -15.21 -25.07 32.67
C GLU A 121 -15.49 -23.61 32.26
N LEU A 122 -16.76 -23.25 32.02
CA LEU A 122 -17.68 -22.65 33.00
C LEU A 122 -17.04 -21.43 33.70
N ASN A 123 -17.26 -20.22 33.14
CA ASN A 123 -18.24 -19.22 33.61
C ASN A 123 -17.65 -18.29 34.72
N PRO A 124 -18.34 -17.22 35.15
CA PRO A 124 -18.70 -15.98 34.45
C PRO A 124 -18.31 -14.73 35.29
N ASP A 125 -18.62 -13.54 34.80
CA ASP A 125 -18.79 -12.27 35.56
C ASP A 125 -17.64 -11.66 36.38
N SER A 126 -17.19 -10.48 35.91
CA SER A 126 -16.81 -9.26 36.67
C SER A 126 -16.40 -8.22 35.61
N GLU A 127 -17.23 -7.25 35.19
CA GLU A 127 -17.55 -6.00 35.92
C GLU A 127 -16.27 -5.47 36.60
N VAL A 128 -15.57 -4.47 36.06
CA VAL A 128 -15.73 -2.99 36.18
C VAL A 128 -14.66 -2.41 35.22
N ASP A 129 -14.72 -1.25 34.56
CA ASP A 129 -15.14 0.07 34.99
C ASP A 129 -15.23 0.94 33.73
N GLN A 130 -16.38 1.59 33.53
CA GLN A 130 -16.52 2.73 32.63
C GLN A 130 -15.92 3.95 33.34
N LYS A 131 -14.88 4.55 32.76
CA LYS A 131 -14.44 5.89 33.18
C LYS A 131 -14.74 6.91 32.11
N ASP A 132 -15.91 7.50 32.29
CA ASP A 132 -16.28 8.90 32.07
C ASP A 132 -15.09 9.83 31.75
N SER A 133 -15.15 10.44 30.57
CA SER A 133 -14.60 11.77 30.32
C SER A 133 -15.57 12.47 29.37
N THR A 134 -16.69 12.89 29.97
CA THR A 134 -17.19 14.26 29.94
C THR A 134 -16.56 15.19 28.87
N GLU A 135 -17.30 15.47 27.82
CA GLU A 135 -17.25 16.77 27.14
C GLU A 135 -18.70 17.18 26.85
N PRO A 136 -19.18 18.32 27.40
CA PRO A 136 -20.58 18.71 27.23
C PRO A 136 -20.82 19.28 25.83
N GLU A 137 -21.85 18.73 25.18
CA GLU A 137 -22.58 19.40 24.12
C GLU A 137 -23.21 20.70 24.68
N GLU A 138 -22.88 21.84 24.09
CA GLU A 138 -23.85 22.92 23.97
C GLU A 138 -24.22 23.09 22.50
N GLN A 139 -25.32 22.44 22.13
CA GLN A 139 -26.17 22.85 21.03
C GLN A 139 -27.19 23.87 21.54
N ALA A 140 -27.27 25.05 20.92
CA ALA A 140 -28.44 25.93 20.85
C ALA A 140 -27.98 27.28 20.27
N LEU A 141 -28.68 27.98 19.40
CA LEU A 141 -29.93 27.74 18.70
C LEU A 141 -29.97 28.76 17.55
N LEU A 142 -30.55 28.30 16.46
CA LEU A 142 -31.04 29.03 15.29
C LEU A 142 -31.86 30.28 15.71
N GLU A 143 -31.51 31.48 15.23
CA GLU A 143 -32.47 32.54 14.87
C GLU A 143 -31.85 33.30 13.68
N ASP A 144 -32.28 33.00 12.46
CA ASP A 144 -33.38 33.65 11.72
C ASP A 144 -32.97 35.04 11.18
N GLY A 145 -33.13 35.24 9.87
CA GLY A 145 -32.73 36.47 9.14
C GLY A 145 -33.71 37.63 9.39
N PRO A 146 -33.97 38.52 8.41
CA PRO A 146 -33.21 38.90 7.22
C PRO A 146 -32.99 40.43 7.09
N LYS A 147 -32.25 40.84 6.05
CA LYS A 147 -32.42 42.06 5.22
C LYS A 147 -32.69 43.41 5.92
N SER A 148 -31.77 44.36 5.73
CA SER A 148 -32.05 45.60 5.00
C SER A 148 -30.79 46.23 4.45
#